data_AF-A0A7K7JVI8-F1
#
_entry.id   AF-A0A7K7JVI8-F1
#
_cell.length_a   1.000
_cell.length_b   1.000
_cell.length_c   1.000
_cell.angle_alpha   90.00
_cell.angle_beta   90.00
_cell.angle_gamma   90.00
#
_symmetry.space_group_name_H-M   'P 1'
#
loop_
_entity.id
_entity.type
_entity.pdbx_description
1 polymer ?
#
loop_
_entity_poly.entity_id
_entity_poly.type
_entity_poly.pdbx_seq_one_letter_code
_entity_poly.pdbx_strand_id
1 'polypeptide(L)'
;KVGQDSTVLLICITVFLSYLPEAGQYSSFFLYLRQVIGFSSETVAAFIGVVGILSILAQTVVLGILMRSIGNKNTILLGLGFQILQLAWYGFGSQPWMMWAAGAVAAMSSITFPAISAMVSRSTDPDQQGVVQGMITGIRGLCNGLGPALYGFVFYLFHVELNEMAEVETLGKASKPNMANPTDESSIIPGPPFLFGACSVLLSLLVALFIPEHNLALRSGSHKKHSAGAQAHPHSPPAGGSDGKEPLLEDSSV
;
A
#
# COMPACT_ATOMS: atom_id res chain seq x y z
N LYS A 1 -4.68 0.74 -25.42
CA LYS A 1 -5.82 -0.18 -25.23
C LYS A 1 -6.13 -0.45 -23.76
N VAL A 2 -5.15 -0.62 -22.86
CA VAL A 2 -5.41 -0.79 -21.40
C VAL A 2 -5.73 0.51 -20.66
N GLY A 3 -5.06 1.63 -20.99
CA GLY A 3 -5.36 2.95 -20.38
C GLY A 3 -6.67 3.61 -20.85
N GLN A 4 -7.45 2.92 -21.68
CA GLN A 4 -8.72 3.43 -22.22
C GLN A 4 -9.93 2.91 -21.42
N ASP A 5 -9.72 1.89 -20.58
CA ASP A 5 -10.75 1.42 -19.65
C ASP A 5 -10.75 2.34 -18.43
N SER A 6 -11.85 3.10 -18.28
CA SER A 6 -12.03 4.04 -17.18
C SER A 6 -11.90 3.35 -15.81
N THR A 7 -12.19 2.05 -15.73
CA THR A 7 -12.04 1.25 -14.51
C THR A 7 -10.59 1.09 -14.10
N VAL A 8 -9.71 0.73 -15.05
CA VAL A 8 -8.28 0.56 -14.80
C VAL A 8 -7.63 1.88 -14.41
N LEU A 9 -8.02 2.97 -15.08
CA LEU A 9 -7.55 4.32 -14.75
C LEU A 9 -7.94 4.72 -13.32
N LEU A 10 -9.21 4.52 -12.92
CA LEU A 10 -9.68 4.81 -11.56
C LEU A 10 -8.94 3.99 -10.51
N ILE A 11 -8.66 2.71 -10.79
CA ILE A 11 -7.87 1.87 -9.89
C ILE A 11 -6.43 2.39 -9.78
N CYS A 12 -5.78 2.74 -10.89
CA CYS A 12 -4.43 3.31 -10.87
C CYS A 12 -4.36 4.62 -10.08
N ILE A 13 -5.36 5.50 -10.23
CA ILE A 13 -5.46 6.75 -9.45
C ILE A 13 -5.66 6.45 -7.96
N THR A 14 -6.54 5.51 -7.62
CA THR A 14 -6.78 5.05 -6.24
C THR A 14 -5.49 4.53 -5.61
N VAL A 15 -4.79 3.65 -6.32
CA VAL A 15 -3.49 3.09 -5.93
C VAL A 15 -2.48 4.22 -5.71
N PHE A 16 -2.31 5.12 -6.68
CA PHE A 16 -1.36 6.22 -6.55
C PHE A 16 -1.65 7.12 -5.33
N LEU A 17 -2.90 7.55 -5.15
CA LEU A 17 -3.30 8.45 -4.06
C LEU A 17 -3.25 7.79 -2.67
N SER A 18 -3.37 6.46 -2.60
CA SER A 18 -3.25 5.70 -1.33
C SER A 18 -1.81 5.31 -1.01
N TYR A 19 -1.01 4.88 -2.00
CA TYR A 19 0.38 4.50 -1.79
C TYR A 19 1.32 5.67 -1.59
N LEU A 20 1.04 6.82 -2.21
CA LEU A 20 1.88 8.01 -2.06
C LEU A 20 2.02 8.44 -0.58
N PRO A 21 0.94 8.63 0.18
CA PRO A 21 1.04 8.94 1.60
C PRO A 21 1.51 7.75 2.44
N GLU A 22 1.20 6.51 2.06
CA GLU A 22 1.70 5.31 2.76
C GLU A 22 3.23 5.22 2.71
N ALA A 23 3.82 5.44 1.53
CA ALA A 23 5.26 5.44 1.33
C ALA A 23 5.95 6.59 2.09
N GLY A 24 5.35 7.78 2.05
CA GLY A 24 5.82 8.92 2.85
C GLY A 24 5.80 8.62 4.34
N GLN A 25 4.70 8.06 4.85
CA GLN A 25 4.58 7.60 6.23
C GLN A 25 5.71 6.63 6.58
N TYR A 26 5.92 5.53 5.84
CA TYR A 26 6.97 4.56 6.18
C TYR A 26 8.37 5.18 6.25
N SER A 27 8.66 6.16 5.42
CA SER A 27 9.97 6.83 5.41
C SER A 27 10.23 7.71 6.63
N SER A 28 9.21 8.41 7.13
CA SER A 28 9.33 9.35 8.24
C SER A 28 8.92 8.75 9.58
N PHE A 29 8.19 7.65 9.59
CA PHE A 29 7.57 7.07 10.78
C PHE A 29 8.59 6.66 11.86
N PHE A 30 9.73 6.07 11.47
CA PHE A 30 10.76 5.69 12.45
C PHE A 30 11.46 6.88 13.07
N LEU A 31 11.70 7.93 12.28
CA LEU A 31 12.22 9.20 12.79
C LEU A 31 11.22 9.82 13.76
N TYR A 32 9.93 9.81 13.40
CA TYR A 32 8.85 10.28 14.26
C TYR A 32 8.80 9.52 15.60
N LEU A 33 8.81 8.19 15.59
CA LEU A 33 8.80 7.41 16.83
C LEU A 33 9.99 7.72 17.75
N ARG A 34 11.18 7.93 17.19
CA ARG A 34 12.38 8.25 17.99
C ARG A 34 12.41 9.70 18.47
N GLN A 35 12.18 10.65 17.57
CA GLN A 35 12.43 12.06 17.80
C GLN A 35 11.25 12.76 18.49
N VAL A 36 10.02 12.34 18.20
CA VAL A 36 8.80 12.94 18.75
C VAL A 36 8.32 12.19 19.97
N ILE A 37 8.16 10.87 19.84
CA ILE A 37 7.55 10.04 20.90
C ILE A 37 8.61 9.58 21.93
N GLY A 38 9.90 9.65 21.59
CA GLY A 38 11.00 9.28 22.49
C GLY A 38 11.21 7.76 22.60
N PHE A 39 10.79 6.97 21.62
CA PHE A 39 11.03 5.52 21.65
C PHE A 39 12.52 5.20 21.58
N SER A 40 12.97 4.29 22.45
CA SER A 40 14.30 3.69 22.33
C SER A 40 14.41 2.85 21.06
N SER A 41 15.64 2.65 20.56
CA SER A 41 15.92 1.78 19.42
C SER A 41 15.32 0.37 19.57
N GLU A 42 15.34 -0.16 20.79
CA GLU A 42 14.77 -1.47 21.13
C GLU A 42 13.24 -1.48 21.00
N THR A 43 12.58 -0.42 21.49
CA THR A 43 11.11 -0.31 21.43
C THR A 43 10.63 -0.15 19.99
N VAL A 44 11.36 0.60 19.15
CA VAL A 44 11.07 0.70 17.71
C VAL A 44 11.21 -0.66 17.02
N ALA A 45 12.27 -1.43 17.34
CA ALA A 45 12.44 -2.76 16.78
C ALA A 45 11.31 -3.72 17.21
N ALA A 46 10.93 -3.68 18.49
CA ALA A 46 9.79 -4.44 19.01
C ALA A 46 8.48 -4.05 18.32
N PHE A 47 8.25 -2.75 18.11
CA PHE A 47 7.08 -2.23 17.40
C PHE A 47 7.01 -2.79 15.98
N ILE A 48 8.10 -2.72 15.21
CA ILE A 48 8.17 -3.28 13.84
C ILE A 48 7.87 -4.78 13.86
N GLY A 49 8.47 -5.53 14.79
CA GLY A 49 8.26 -6.96 14.91
C GLY A 49 6.79 -7.31 15.18
N VAL A 50 6.17 -6.65 16.17
CA VAL A 50 4.77 -6.91 16.54
C VAL A 50 3.80 -6.47 15.44
N VAL A 51 3.95 -5.26 14.90
CA VAL A 51 3.09 -4.78 13.81
C VAL A 51 3.28 -5.61 12.55
N GLY A 52 4.50 -6.08 12.27
CA GLY A 52 4.78 -7.00 11.18
C GLY A 52 4.07 -8.35 11.34
N ILE A 53 4.17 -8.98 12.51
CA ILE A 53 3.45 -10.23 12.83
C ILE A 53 1.93 -10.02 12.69
N LEU A 54 1.41 -8.92 13.23
CA LEU A 54 -0.01 -8.60 13.16
C LEU A 54 -0.46 -8.36 11.71
N SER A 55 0.38 -7.75 10.87
CA SER A 55 0.12 -7.54 9.45
C SER A 55 0.05 -8.86 8.69
N ILE A 56 0.95 -9.80 8.98
CA ILE A 56 0.93 -11.15 8.40
C ILE A 56 -0.35 -11.88 8.78
N LEU A 57 -0.76 -11.81 10.05
CA LEU A 57 -2.03 -12.39 10.52
C LEU A 57 -3.24 -11.74 9.84
N ALA A 58 -3.24 -10.41 9.71
CA ALA A 58 -4.30 -9.68 9.02
C ALA A 58 -4.41 -10.10 7.54
N GLN A 59 -3.29 -10.21 6.83
CA GLN A 59 -3.27 -10.62 5.42
C GLN A 59 -3.60 -12.10 5.22
N THR A 60 -3.20 -12.98 6.14
CA THR A 60 -3.41 -14.43 5.98
C THR A 60 -4.83 -14.84 6.37
N VAL A 61 -5.36 -14.28 7.46
CA VAL A 61 -6.64 -14.69 8.03
C VAL A 61 -7.74 -13.69 7.70
N VAL A 62 -7.57 -12.43 8.12
CA VAL A 62 -8.63 -11.41 8.05
C VAL A 62 -8.99 -11.11 6.61
N LEU A 63 -8.00 -10.91 5.74
CA LEU A 63 -8.23 -10.63 4.31
C LEU A 63 -9.05 -11.74 3.63
N GLY A 64 -8.73 -13.01 3.88
CA GLY A 64 -9.45 -14.14 3.28
C GLY A 64 -10.91 -14.19 3.72
N ILE A 65 -11.18 -13.95 5.01
CA ILE A 65 -12.53 -13.86 5.56
C ILE A 65 -13.28 -12.67 4.95
N LEU A 66 -12.63 -11.51 4.89
CA LEU A 66 -13.24 -10.27 4.45
C LEU A 66 -13.60 -10.30 2.95
N MET A 67 -12.70 -10.82 2.11
CA MET A 67 -12.97 -11.02 0.68
C MET A 67 -14.13 -11.98 0.43
N ARG A 68 -14.30 -13.01 1.27
CA ARG A 68 -15.44 -13.95 1.17
C ARG A 68 -16.75 -13.36 1.69
N SER A 69 -16.69 -12.55 2.75
CA SER A 69 -17.89 -12.04 3.43
C SER A 69 -18.46 -10.78 2.78
N ILE A 70 -17.62 -9.79 2.46
CA ILE A 70 -18.07 -8.48 1.97
C ILE A 70 -17.64 -8.18 0.52
N GLY A 71 -16.82 -9.04 -0.08
CA GLY A 71 -16.35 -8.91 -1.46
C GLY A 71 -15.09 -8.05 -1.61
N ASN A 72 -14.51 -8.04 -2.81
CA ASN A 72 -13.21 -7.41 -3.07
C ASN A 72 -13.26 -5.88 -2.94
N LYS A 73 -14.28 -5.23 -3.53
CA LYS A 73 -14.40 -3.75 -3.49
C LYS A 73 -14.55 -3.24 -2.06
N ASN A 74 -15.45 -3.83 -1.27
CA ASN A 74 -15.67 -3.43 0.12
C ASN A 74 -14.45 -3.74 1.01
N THR A 75 -13.71 -4.81 0.73
CA THR A 75 -12.44 -5.11 1.41
C THR A 75 -11.42 -3.99 1.19
N ILE A 76 -11.31 -3.46 -0.03
CA ILE A 76 -10.41 -2.33 -0.34
C ILE A 76 -10.87 -1.06 0.37
N LEU A 77 -12.18 -0.74 0.30
CA LEU A 77 -12.76 0.42 0.98
C LEU A 77 -12.50 0.36 2.50
N LEU A 78 -12.64 -0.82 3.11
CA LEU A 78 -12.36 -1.01 4.54
C LEU A 78 -10.87 -0.82 4.85
N GLY A 79 -9.98 -1.38 4.02
CA GLY A 79 -8.53 -1.21 4.15
C GLY A 79 -8.09 0.25 4.05
N LEU A 80 -8.63 0.98 3.07
CA LEU A 80 -8.44 2.43 2.92
C LEU A 80 -9.02 3.21 4.10
N GLY A 81 -10.17 2.78 4.65
CA GLY A 81 -10.75 3.34 5.87
C GLY A 81 -9.83 3.19 7.09
N PHE A 82 -9.25 1.99 7.28
CA PHE A 82 -8.23 1.77 8.31
C PHE A 82 -6.98 2.62 8.04
N GLN A 83 -6.59 2.80 6.78
CA GLN A 83 -5.47 3.64 6.41
C GLN A 83 -5.71 5.12 6.79
N ILE A 84 -6.89 5.68 6.51
CA ILE A 84 -7.27 7.04 6.94
C ILE A 84 -7.23 7.14 8.46
N LEU A 85 -7.79 6.13 9.15
CA LEU A 85 -7.85 6.11 10.61
C LEU A 85 -6.45 6.09 11.23
N GLN A 86 -5.51 5.25 10.75
CA GLN A 86 -4.15 5.24 11.28
C GLN A 86 -3.42 6.57 11.02
N LEU A 87 -3.56 7.18 9.84
CA LEU A 87 -2.91 8.44 9.49
C LEU A 87 -3.45 9.59 10.34
N ALA A 88 -4.76 9.64 10.54
CA ALA A 88 -5.37 10.59 11.47
C ALA A 88 -4.88 10.36 12.92
N TRP A 89 -4.82 9.09 13.35
CA TRP A 89 -4.34 8.75 14.70
C TRP A 89 -2.88 9.13 14.90
N TYR A 90 -1.99 8.90 13.92
CA TYR A 90 -0.61 9.35 13.96
C TYR A 90 -0.50 10.88 13.93
N GLY A 91 -1.40 11.57 13.23
CA GLY A 91 -1.45 13.03 13.20
C GLY A 91 -1.80 13.66 14.54
N PHE A 92 -2.70 13.04 15.31
CA PHE A 92 -3.17 13.56 16.61
C PHE A 92 -2.50 12.91 17.82
N GLY A 93 -1.80 11.78 17.63
CA GLY A 93 -1.28 10.98 18.71
C GLY A 93 -0.04 11.60 19.35
N SER A 94 -0.10 11.87 20.64
CA SER A 94 1.00 12.43 21.42
C SER A 94 1.59 11.46 22.45
N GLN A 95 0.98 10.28 22.63
CA GLN A 95 1.40 9.33 23.66
C GLN A 95 1.94 8.00 23.10
N PRO A 96 2.93 7.38 23.76
CA PRO A 96 3.50 6.07 23.41
C PRO A 96 2.48 4.97 23.12
N TRP A 97 1.46 4.80 23.98
CA TRP A 97 0.46 3.76 23.82
C TRP A 97 -0.43 3.97 22.57
N MET A 98 -0.63 5.23 22.17
CA MET A 98 -1.41 5.57 20.98
C MET A 98 -0.69 5.09 19.72
N MET A 99 0.64 5.12 19.71
CA MET A 99 1.43 4.61 18.59
C MET A 99 1.24 3.10 18.43
N TRP A 100 1.24 2.35 19.54
CA TRP A 100 0.93 0.91 19.53
C TRP A 100 -0.47 0.60 19.00
N ALA A 101 -1.48 1.37 19.43
CA ALA A 101 -2.84 1.24 18.90
C ALA A 101 -2.92 1.59 17.41
N ALA A 102 -2.30 2.68 16.98
CA ALA A 102 -2.22 3.08 15.58
C ALA A 102 -1.46 2.06 14.73
N GLY A 103 -0.42 1.41 15.29
CA GLY A 103 0.29 0.30 14.68
C GLY A 103 -0.60 -0.93 14.45
N ALA A 104 -1.52 -1.22 15.37
CA ALA A 104 -2.50 -2.28 15.16
C ALA A 104 -3.48 -1.95 14.03
N VAL A 105 -3.93 -0.69 13.93
CA VAL A 105 -4.75 -0.22 12.81
C VAL A 105 -3.96 -0.25 11.50
N ALA A 106 -2.67 0.11 11.54
CA ALA A 106 -1.75 0.03 10.40
C ALA A 106 -1.67 -1.41 9.86
N ALA A 107 -1.51 -2.39 10.76
CA ALA A 107 -1.50 -3.80 10.40
C ALA A 107 -2.79 -4.24 9.69
N MET A 108 -3.94 -3.76 10.15
CA MET A 108 -5.23 -4.00 9.48
C MET A 108 -5.32 -3.34 8.10
N SER A 109 -4.76 -2.13 7.93
CA SER A 109 -4.73 -1.45 6.64
C SER A 109 -3.84 -2.15 5.60
N SER A 110 -2.88 -2.97 6.03
CA SER A 110 -1.97 -3.70 5.15
C SER A 110 -2.67 -4.67 4.18
N ILE A 111 -3.92 -5.04 4.46
CA ILE A 111 -4.75 -5.89 3.58
C ILE A 111 -5.16 -5.18 2.28
N THR A 112 -5.01 -3.85 2.21
CA THR A 112 -5.43 -3.04 1.05
C THR A 112 -4.69 -3.45 -0.22
N PHE A 113 -3.37 -3.66 -0.14
CA PHE A 113 -2.57 -4.06 -1.30
C PHE A 113 -3.02 -5.39 -1.95
N PRO A 114 -3.06 -6.51 -1.21
CA PRO A 114 -3.49 -7.78 -1.79
C PRO A 114 -4.96 -7.74 -2.22
N ALA A 115 -5.83 -6.97 -1.56
CA ALA A 115 -7.21 -6.78 -1.99
C ALA A 115 -7.32 -6.04 -3.34
N ILE A 116 -6.54 -4.96 -3.53
CA ILE A 116 -6.45 -4.24 -4.81
C ILE A 116 -5.91 -5.17 -5.90
N SER A 117 -4.82 -5.89 -5.61
CA SER A 117 -4.21 -6.82 -6.56
C SER A 117 -5.19 -7.91 -6.99
N ALA A 118 -5.96 -8.48 -6.05
CA ALA A 118 -6.99 -9.47 -6.33
C ALA A 118 -8.15 -8.90 -7.15
N MET A 119 -8.61 -7.68 -6.84
CA MET A 119 -9.66 -7.01 -7.60
C MET A 119 -9.23 -6.74 -9.04
N VAL A 120 -8.01 -6.27 -9.24
CA VAL A 120 -7.43 -5.99 -10.56
C VAL A 120 -7.28 -7.25 -11.38
N SER A 121 -6.74 -8.32 -10.78
CA SER A 121 -6.60 -9.61 -11.44
C SER A 121 -7.96 -10.12 -11.94
N ARG A 122 -9.02 -9.96 -11.15
CA ARG A 122 -10.39 -10.37 -11.55
C ARG A 122 -11.08 -9.44 -12.54
N SER A 123 -10.72 -8.16 -12.56
CA SER A 123 -11.33 -7.16 -13.44
C SER A 123 -10.64 -7.07 -14.80
N THR A 124 -9.51 -7.76 -14.98
CA THR A 124 -8.66 -7.68 -16.17
C THR A 124 -8.64 -9.03 -16.90
N ASP A 125 -8.67 -9.00 -18.23
CA ASP A 125 -8.51 -10.20 -19.05
C ASP A 125 -7.15 -10.89 -18.79
N PRO A 126 -7.06 -12.23 -18.82
CA PRO A 126 -5.82 -12.97 -18.52
C PRO A 126 -4.60 -12.45 -19.28
N ASP A 127 -4.78 -12.09 -20.56
CA ASP A 127 -3.71 -11.58 -21.44
C ASP A 127 -3.19 -10.19 -21.04
N GLN A 128 -3.90 -9.47 -20.18
CA GLN A 128 -3.55 -8.11 -19.72
C GLN A 128 -3.23 -8.04 -18.22
N GLN A 129 -3.40 -9.14 -17.47
CA GLN A 129 -3.16 -9.15 -16.02
C GLN A 129 -1.71 -8.77 -15.67
N GLY A 130 -0.73 -9.27 -16.42
CA GLY A 130 0.68 -8.92 -16.23
C GLY A 130 0.96 -7.43 -16.45
N VAL A 131 0.31 -6.82 -17.45
CA VAL A 131 0.45 -5.39 -17.75
C VAL A 131 -0.11 -4.55 -16.62
N VAL A 132 -1.32 -4.83 -16.14
CA VAL A 132 -1.95 -4.03 -15.07
C VAL A 132 -1.25 -4.23 -13.72
N GLN A 133 -0.80 -5.44 -13.40
CA GLN A 133 0.03 -5.67 -12.20
C GLN A 133 1.38 -4.98 -12.29
N GLY A 134 1.99 -4.96 -13.48
CA GLY A 134 3.19 -4.16 -13.77
C GLY A 134 2.96 -2.68 -13.54
N MET A 135 1.82 -2.14 -14.00
CA MET A 135 1.44 -0.73 -13.76
C MET A 135 1.28 -0.43 -12.27
N ILE A 136 0.57 -1.27 -11.51
CA ILE A 136 0.37 -1.07 -10.05
C ILE A 136 1.71 -1.12 -9.31
N THR A 137 2.55 -2.10 -9.63
CA THR A 137 3.87 -2.24 -9.03
C THR A 137 4.77 -1.06 -9.39
N GLY A 138 4.73 -0.60 -10.64
CA GLY A 138 5.43 0.60 -11.10
C GLY A 138 4.99 1.86 -10.37
N ILE A 139 3.68 2.05 -10.18
CA ILE A 139 3.11 3.16 -9.38
C ILE A 139 3.65 3.09 -7.95
N ARG A 140 3.65 1.92 -7.33
CA ARG A 140 4.18 1.74 -5.97
C ARG A 140 5.68 2.08 -5.89
N GLY A 141 6.46 1.65 -6.88
CA GLY A 141 7.88 2.01 -6.98
C GLY A 141 8.09 3.52 -7.08
N LEU A 142 7.26 4.20 -7.88
CA LEU A 142 7.26 5.66 -8.00
C LEU A 142 6.85 6.34 -6.68
N CYS A 143 5.81 5.85 -6.01
CA CYS A 143 5.40 6.33 -4.69
C CYS A 143 6.50 6.16 -3.62
N ASN A 144 7.31 5.10 -3.68
CA ASN A 144 8.42 4.93 -2.74
C ASN A 144 9.49 6.02 -2.86
N GLY A 145 9.69 6.59 -4.05
CA GLY A 145 10.58 7.74 -4.25
C GLY A 145 9.90 9.08 -3.95
N LEU A 146 8.67 9.26 -4.44
CA LEU A 146 7.93 10.52 -4.29
C LEU A 146 7.36 10.73 -2.88
N GLY A 147 7.02 9.66 -2.16
CA GLY A 147 6.43 9.70 -0.82
C GLY A 147 7.32 10.44 0.19
N PRO A 148 8.60 10.03 0.37
CA PRO A 148 9.54 10.74 1.24
C PRO A 148 9.76 12.20 0.80
N ALA A 149 9.86 12.46 -0.50
CA ALA A 149 10.03 13.82 -1.02
C ALA A 149 8.82 14.71 -0.73
N LEU A 150 7.60 14.18 -0.90
CA LEU A 150 6.34 14.85 -0.58
C LEU A 150 6.25 15.12 0.92
N TYR A 151 6.53 14.13 1.76
CA TYR A 151 6.48 14.30 3.22
C TYR A 151 7.54 15.30 3.69
N GLY A 152 8.76 15.22 3.18
CA GLY A 152 9.82 16.20 3.45
C GLY A 152 9.44 17.62 3.02
N PHE A 153 8.80 17.78 1.85
CA PHE A 153 8.30 19.07 1.38
C PHE A 153 7.15 19.60 2.24
N VAL A 154 6.23 18.73 2.69
CA VAL A 154 5.14 19.10 3.60
C VAL A 154 5.72 19.52 4.96
N PHE A 155 6.69 18.80 5.51
CA PHE A 155 7.41 19.21 6.71
C PHE A 155 8.06 20.60 6.56
N TYR A 156 8.67 20.87 5.41
CA TYR A 156 9.26 22.18 5.09
C TYR A 156 8.21 23.29 4.98
N LEU A 157 7.12 23.08 4.23
CA LEU A 157 6.07 24.09 4.01
C LEU A 157 5.38 24.51 5.32
N PHE A 158 5.12 23.55 6.20
CA PHE A 158 4.44 23.82 7.47
C PHE A 158 5.36 24.43 8.53
N HIS A 159 6.61 24.80 8.21
CA HIS A 159 7.58 25.37 9.14
C HIS A 159 7.56 24.62 10.48
N VAL A 160 7.61 23.27 10.43
CA VAL A 160 7.98 22.49 11.60
C VAL A 160 9.43 22.89 11.87
N GLU A 161 9.60 23.95 12.64
CA GLU A 161 10.88 24.52 12.98
C GLU A 161 11.68 23.44 13.70
N LEU A 162 12.58 22.78 12.96
CA LEU A 162 13.73 22.08 13.52
C LEU A 162 14.71 23.12 14.07
N ASN A 163 14.25 24.05 14.90
CA ASN A 163 15.10 25.11 15.46
C ASN A 163 15.94 24.60 16.65
N GLU A 164 15.72 23.37 17.11
CA GLU A 164 16.53 22.79 18.20
C GLU A 164 17.92 22.32 17.74
N MET A 165 18.24 22.29 16.44
CA MET A 165 19.59 21.90 15.99
C MET A 165 20.61 23.05 16.01
N ALA A 166 20.20 24.30 16.23
CA ALA A 166 21.12 25.44 16.21
C ALA A 166 21.71 25.81 17.58
N GLU A 167 21.17 25.31 18.71
CA GLU A 167 21.63 25.74 20.04
C GLU A 167 22.65 24.81 20.72
N VAL A 168 22.92 23.61 20.17
CA VAL A 168 23.87 22.67 20.80
C VAL A 168 25.33 22.93 20.41
N GLU A 169 25.62 23.70 19.34
CA GLU A 169 27.00 24.05 18.97
C GLU A 169 27.55 25.31 19.69
N THR A 170 26.76 26.01 20.50
CA THR A 170 27.17 27.29 21.11
C THR A 170 27.19 27.33 22.64
N LEU A 171 27.16 26.21 23.36
CA LEU A 171 27.33 26.22 24.82
C LEU A 171 28.76 25.90 25.28
N GLY A 172 29.70 26.68 24.74
CA GLY A 172 31.08 26.79 25.20
C GLY A 172 31.43 28.13 25.85
N LYS A 173 30.49 28.87 26.49
CA LYS A 173 30.85 29.97 27.41
C LYS A 173 29.67 30.54 28.25
N ALA A 174 29.80 30.35 29.57
CA ALA A 174 29.51 31.28 30.68
C ALA A 174 28.05 31.66 31.10
N SER A 175 27.74 31.25 32.34
CA SER A 175 27.10 31.97 33.46
C SER A 175 25.58 32.31 33.50
N LYS A 176 24.87 31.46 34.27
CA LYS A 176 23.99 31.73 35.45
C LYS A 176 22.68 32.57 35.31
N PRO A 177 21.70 32.34 36.22
CA PRO A 177 20.29 32.11 35.88
C PRO A 177 19.39 33.33 36.16
N ASN A 178 18.22 33.41 35.50
CA ASN A 178 17.08 34.15 36.01
C ASN A 178 15.74 33.60 35.49
N MET A 179 14.76 33.71 36.39
CA MET A 179 13.42 33.15 36.42
C MET A 179 12.45 33.82 35.42
N ALA A 180 11.42 33.05 35.03
CA ALA A 180 10.09 33.44 34.52
C ALA A 180 9.91 33.67 33.01
N ASN A 181 9.40 32.63 32.32
CA ASN A 181 8.20 32.69 31.48
C ASN A 181 7.75 31.25 31.08
N PRO A 182 6.59 30.73 31.53
CA PRO A 182 6.07 29.43 31.09
C PRO A 182 4.95 29.64 30.06
N THR A 183 5.26 30.21 28.90
CA THR A 183 4.25 30.38 27.84
C THR A 183 4.97 30.59 26.52
N ASP A 184 5.43 29.48 25.94
CA ASP A 184 5.54 29.27 24.49
C ASP A 184 5.71 27.76 24.30
N GLU A 185 4.72 27.00 24.80
CA GLU A 185 4.46 25.64 24.31
C GLU A 185 3.89 25.82 22.90
N SER A 186 4.77 26.14 21.94
CA SER A 186 4.47 25.98 20.53
C SER A 186 4.27 24.50 20.34
N SER A 187 3.01 24.07 20.50
CA SER A 187 2.49 22.77 20.14
C SER A 187 2.65 22.63 18.63
N ILE A 188 3.88 22.46 18.18
CA ILE A 188 4.22 22.00 16.86
C ILE A 188 3.70 20.58 16.85
N ILE A 189 2.43 20.46 16.48
CA ILE A 189 1.78 19.19 16.21
C ILE A 189 2.69 18.54 15.17
N PRO A 190 3.33 17.41 15.46
CA PRO A 190 4.23 16.75 14.51
C PRO A 190 3.43 15.95 13.46
N GLY A 191 2.15 16.31 13.31
CA GLY A 191 1.07 15.66 12.57
C GLY A 191 0.66 16.22 11.21
N PRO A 192 0.99 17.47 10.77
CA PRO A 192 0.59 17.99 9.47
C PRO A 192 0.86 17.06 8.27
N PRO A 193 2.02 16.37 8.17
CA PRO A 193 2.24 15.45 7.05
C PRO A 193 1.35 14.21 7.10
N PHE A 194 1.05 13.67 8.29
CA PHE A 194 0.14 12.53 8.43
C PHE A 194 -1.32 12.94 8.15
N LEU A 195 -1.73 14.15 8.55
CA LEU A 195 -3.05 14.70 8.22
C LEU A 195 -3.20 14.97 6.72
N PHE A 196 -2.17 15.53 6.07
CA PHE A 196 -2.14 15.67 4.63
C PHE A 196 -2.25 14.29 3.95
N GLY A 197 -1.53 13.30 4.47
CA GLY A 197 -1.66 11.92 4.03
C GLY A 197 -3.08 11.37 4.20
N ALA A 198 -3.73 11.59 5.34
CA ALA A 198 -5.12 11.18 5.58
C ALA A 198 -6.08 11.80 4.56
N CYS A 199 -5.92 13.09 4.24
CA CYS A 199 -6.72 13.77 3.20
C CYS A 199 -6.48 13.16 1.81
N SER A 200 -5.24 12.82 1.46
CA SER A 200 -4.92 12.14 0.20
C SER A 200 -5.58 10.76 0.11
N VAL A 201 -5.53 9.97 1.18
CA VAL A 201 -6.19 8.65 1.23
C VAL A 201 -7.72 8.81 1.23
N LEU A 202 -8.27 9.85 1.86
CA LEU A 202 -9.70 10.14 1.79
C LEU A 202 -10.14 10.43 0.35
N LEU A 203 -9.35 11.20 -0.40
CA LEU A 203 -9.60 11.40 -1.83
C LEU A 203 -9.50 10.08 -2.61
N SER A 204 -8.52 9.23 -2.29
CA SER A 204 -8.41 7.89 -2.85
C SER A 204 -9.66 7.04 -2.57
N LEU A 205 -10.19 7.07 -1.34
CA LEU A 205 -11.41 6.38 -0.94
C LEU A 205 -12.61 6.88 -1.74
N LEU A 206 -12.75 8.19 -1.93
CA LEU A 206 -13.81 8.78 -2.76
C LEU A 206 -13.71 8.29 -4.21
N VAL A 207 -12.51 8.27 -4.80
CA VAL A 207 -12.28 7.72 -6.15
C VAL A 207 -12.62 6.22 -6.20
N ALA A 208 -12.25 5.46 -5.17
CA ALA A 208 -12.52 4.03 -5.07
C ALA A 208 -14.03 3.71 -5.03
N LEU A 209 -14.85 4.59 -4.45
CA LEU A 209 -16.31 4.43 -4.44
C LEU A 209 -16.90 4.45 -5.86
N PHE A 210 -16.32 5.27 -6.76
CA PHE A 210 -16.75 5.38 -8.15
C PHE A 210 -16.32 4.21 -9.04
N ILE A 211 -15.51 3.26 -8.55
CA ILE A 211 -15.13 2.07 -9.32
C ILE A 211 -16.40 1.24 -9.61
N PRO A 212 -16.82 1.09 -10.88
CA PRO A 212 -18.06 0.38 -11.22
C PRO A 212 -17.95 -1.12 -10.89
N GLU A 213 -18.93 -1.67 -10.18
CA GLU A 213 -18.97 -3.12 -9.87
C GLU A 213 -19.50 -3.98 -11.03
N HIS A 214 -20.02 -3.34 -12.08
CA HIS A 214 -20.97 -3.94 -13.02
C HIS A 214 -20.40 -5.02 -13.97
N ASN A 215 -19.08 -5.26 -13.99
CA ASN A 215 -18.44 -6.28 -14.84
C ASN A 215 -17.95 -7.52 -14.09
N LEU A 216 -18.03 -7.56 -12.74
CA LEU A 216 -17.45 -8.63 -11.93
C LEU A 216 -18.32 -9.90 -11.83
N ALA A 217 -19.65 -9.77 -12.00
CA ALA A 217 -20.56 -10.90 -11.86
C ALA A 217 -20.81 -11.69 -13.17
N LEU A 218 -20.71 -11.04 -14.33
CA LEU A 218 -21.13 -11.66 -15.62
C LEU A 218 -20.02 -12.43 -16.36
N ARG A 219 -18.74 -12.31 -15.98
CA ARG A 219 -17.63 -12.99 -16.66
C ARG A 219 -17.21 -14.34 -16.08
N SER A 220 -17.82 -14.78 -14.97
CA SER A 220 -17.54 -16.08 -14.33
C SER A 220 -18.18 -17.30 -15.03
N GLY A 221 -18.67 -17.16 -16.27
CA GLY A 221 -19.58 -18.14 -16.89
C GLY A 221 -19.27 -18.58 -18.32
N SER A 222 -18.05 -18.39 -18.85
CA SER A 222 -17.71 -18.91 -20.19
C SER A 222 -16.38 -19.66 -20.22
N HIS A 223 -16.26 -20.69 -19.39
CA HIS A 223 -15.41 -21.83 -19.76
C HIS A 223 -16.19 -22.68 -20.76
N LYS A 224 -16.03 -22.38 -22.06
CA LYS A 224 -16.42 -23.31 -23.12
C LYS A 224 -15.59 -24.59 -22.95
N LYS A 225 -16.27 -25.59 -22.42
CA LYS A 225 -15.86 -26.99 -22.31
C LYS A 225 -15.61 -27.53 -23.72
N HIS A 226 -14.37 -27.59 -24.19
CA HIS A 226 -14.02 -28.51 -25.28
C HIS A 226 -14.03 -29.92 -24.71
N SER A 227 -15.20 -30.55 -24.72
CA SER A 227 -15.34 -31.99 -24.66
C SER A 227 -15.41 -32.47 -26.10
N ALA A 228 -14.28 -32.94 -26.64
CA ALA A 228 -14.29 -33.76 -27.84
C ALA A 228 -14.42 -35.22 -27.39
N GLY A 229 -15.57 -35.81 -27.71
CA GLY A 229 -15.95 -37.14 -27.28
C GLY A 229 -15.11 -38.24 -27.91
N ALA A 230 -14.82 -39.25 -27.10
CA ALA A 230 -14.42 -40.56 -27.56
C ALA A 230 -15.60 -41.23 -28.27
N GLN A 231 -15.45 -41.53 -29.56
CA GLN A 231 -16.23 -42.56 -30.25
C GLN A 231 -15.27 -43.48 -30.99
N ALA A 232 -15.40 -44.77 -30.68
CA ALA A 232 -14.67 -45.87 -31.28
C ALA A 232 -15.34 -46.33 -32.60
N HIS A 233 -14.54 -46.69 -33.61
CA HIS A 233 -14.69 -47.91 -34.41
C HIS A 233 -13.47 -48.12 -35.35
N PRO A 234 -13.18 -49.35 -35.82
CA PRO A 234 -11.84 -49.81 -36.22
C PRO A 234 -11.64 -50.04 -37.73
N HIS A 235 -10.37 -50.30 -38.09
CA HIS A 235 -9.82 -50.96 -39.29
C HIS A 235 -9.06 -50.15 -40.37
N SER A 236 -7.88 -50.71 -40.70
CA SER A 236 -7.03 -50.68 -41.92
C SER A 236 -5.98 -49.56 -42.15
N PRO A 237 -4.69 -49.91 -42.45
CA PRO A 237 -3.63 -49.03 -42.99
C PRO A 237 -3.41 -49.31 -44.52
N PRO A 238 -2.38 -48.79 -45.24
CA PRO A 238 -1.42 -47.67 -45.03
C PRO A 238 -1.34 -46.68 -46.24
N ALA A 239 -0.51 -45.61 -46.11
CA ALA A 239 0.52 -45.15 -47.07
C ALA A 239 0.67 -43.61 -47.19
N GLY A 240 1.90 -43.13 -47.01
CA GLY A 240 2.48 -42.03 -47.82
C GLY A 240 2.65 -40.65 -47.17
N GLY A 241 3.91 -40.24 -46.97
CA GLY A 241 4.33 -38.86 -47.28
C GLY A 241 4.79 -37.95 -46.13
N SER A 242 6.09 -38.06 -45.82
CA SER A 242 7.09 -36.99 -45.59
C SER A 242 6.75 -35.64 -44.94
N ASP A 243 7.62 -35.32 -43.97
CA ASP A 243 8.22 -34.02 -43.64
C ASP A 243 7.64 -33.12 -42.54
N GLY A 244 8.57 -32.73 -41.65
CA GLY A 244 8.49 -31.49 -40.88
C GLY A 244 8.66 -31.61 -39.37
N LYS A 245 9.84 -32.05 -38.91
CA LYS A 245 10.35 -32.02 -37.52
C LYS A 245 10.11 -30.69 -36.78
N GLU A 246 9.58 -30.76 -35.57
CA GLU A 246 10.15 -30.12 -34.36
C GLU A 246 10.72 -31.26 -33.50
N PRO A 247 11.84 -31.07 -32.74
CA PRO A 247 11.65 -30.59 -31.37
C PRO A 247 12.85 -29.87 -30.68
N LEU A 248 12.49 -29.16 -29.61
CA LEU A 248 13.14 -29.07 -28.28
C LEU A 248 14.53 -28.40 -28.11
N LEU A 249 14.48 -27.25 -27.41
CA LEU A 249 15.20 -26.86 -26.18
C LEU A 249 16.56 -27.51 -25.87
N GLU A 250 17.55 -26.67 -25.53
CA GLU A 250 18.41 -26.72 -24.31
C GLU A 250 19.68 -25.86 -24.58
N ASP A 251 19.79 -24.73 -23.88
CA ASP A 251 20.63 -24.52 -22.69
C ASP A 251 22.11 -24.26 -23.04
N SER A 252 22.49 -22.98 -23.00
CA SER A 252 23.86 -22.52 -23.22
C SER A 252 24.57 -22.38 -21.88
N SER A 253 25.43 -23.34 -21.59
CA SER A 253 26.50 -23.22 -20.60
C SER A 253 27.81 -23.67 -21.24
N VAL A 254 28.69 -22.71 -21.54
CA VAL A 254 30.11 -22.58 -21.13
C VAL A 254 30.58 -21.17 -21.51
#